data_AF-A0A434ADW5-F1
#
_entry.id   AF-A0A434ADW5-F1
#
_cell.length_a   1.000
_cell.length_b   1.000
_cell.length_c   1.000
_cell.angle_alpha   90.00
_cell.angle_beta   90.00
_cell.angle_gamma   90.00
#
_symmetry.space_group_name_H-M   'P 1'
#
loop_
_entity.id
_entity.type
_entity.pdbx_description
1 polymer ?
#
loop_
_entity_poly.entity_id
_entity_poly.type
_entity_poly.pdbx_seq_one_letter_code
_entity_poly.pdbx_strand_id
1 'polypeptide(L)'
;QDAIGDIADEGFEPTAMNSSAKEFLSRAINDYNEMFKTNYGVDSKSFQNYYRDLAGRVIKQDVDLLIVVGMFLTGFDAPTLNTLYVDKNLRYHGLMQAFSRTNRIYDATKTFGNIVTFRD
;
A
#
# COMPACT_ATOMS: atom_id res chain seq x y z
N GLN A 1 -15.01 15.92 -12.22
CA GLN A 1 -13.73 16.58 -12.54
C GLN A 1 -12.70 15.89 -11.68
N ASP A 2 -11.94 14.96 -12.23
CA ASP A 2 -10.75 14.43 -11.54
C ASP A 2 -9.76 15.59 -11.40
N ALA A 3 -9.47 16.00 -10.17
CA ALA A 3 -8.54 17.08 -9.93
C ALA A 3 -7.13 16.62 -10.33
N ILE A 4 -6.34 17.51 -10.94
CA ILE A 4 -4.97 17.20 -11.33
C ILE A 4 -4.17 16.81 -10.07
N GLY A 5 -3.79 15.54 -9.97
CA GLY A 5 -3.04 14.99 -8.84
C GLY A 5 -3.85 14.15 -7.85
N ASP A 6 -5.10 13.80 -8.17
CA ASP A 6 -5.89 12.87 -7.36
C ASP A 6 -5.34 11.44 -7.49
N ILE A 7 -5.42 10.67 -6.41
CA ILE A 7 -5.01 9.27 -6.42
C ILE A 7 -6.23 8.48 -6.84
N ALA A 8 -6.19 7.90 -8.05
CA ALA A 8 -7.29 7.10 -8.57
C ALA A 8 -7.72 6.03 -7.55
N ASP A 9 -9.01 6.00 -7.23
CA ASP A 9 -9.61 5.00 -6.36
C ASP A 9 -9.53 3.63 -7.04
N GLU A 10 -8.73 2.72 -6.49
CA GLU A 10 -8.60 1.37 -7.02
C GLU A 10 -9.69 0.49 -6.40
N GLY A 11 -10.62 0.02 -7.24
CA GLY A 11 -11.65 -0.93 -6.83
C GLY A 11 -11.04 -2.28 -6.41
N PHE A 12 -11.74 -2.98 -5.51
CA PHE A 12 -11.35 -4.31 -5.02
C PHE A 12 -11.71 -5.46 -5.99
N GLU A 13 -11.76 -5.18 -7.30
CA GLU A 13 -12.16 -6.14 -8.33
C GLU A 13 -10.95 -6.63 -9.15
N PRO A 14 -10.27 -7.71 -8.71
CA PRO A 14 -9.15 -8.31 -9.45
C PRO A 14 -9.55 -8.90 -10.80
N THR A 15 -10.84 -9.00 -11.10
CA THR A 15 -11.40 -9.39 -12.41
C THR A 15 -11.23 -8.31 -13.48
N ALA A 16 -11.07 -7.05 -13.09
CA ALA A 16 -10.82 -5.94 -14.02
C ALA A 16 -9.35 -5.87 -14.49
N MET A 17 -8.47 -6.68 -13.91
CA MET A 17 -7.04 -6.73 -14.27
C MET A 17 -6.79 -7.57 -15.52
N ASN A 18 -5.73 -7.22 -16.28
CA ASN A 18 -5.29 -8.04 -17.40
C ASN A 18 -4.76 -9.42 -16.92
N SER A 19 -4.75 -10.41 -17.81
CA SER A 19 -4.41 -11.79 -17.48
C SER A 19 -3.03 -11.94 -16.84
N SER A 20 -2.04 -11.17 -17.31
CA SER A 20 -0.67 -11.20 -16.78
C SER A 20 -0.57 -10.63 -15.37
N ALA A 21 -1.26 -9.52 -15.07
CA ALA A 21 -1.29 -8.92 -13.74
C ALA A 21 -2.01 -9.83 -12.74
N LYS A 22 -3.11 -10.47 -13.16
CA LYS A 22 -3.84 -11.43 -12.32
C LYS A 22 -3.00 -12.68 -12.01
N GLU A 23 -2.22 -13.17 -12.97
CA GLU A 23 -1.29 -14.28 -12.75
C GLU A 23 -0.19 -13.90 -11.76
N PHE A 24 0.42 -12.72 -11.94
CA PHE A 24 1.43 -12.21 -11.01
C PHE A 24 0.87 -12.04 -9.59
N LEU A 25 -0.32 -11.45 -9.46
CA LEU A 25 -0.99 -11.29 -8.18
C LEU A 25 -1.30 -12.64 -7.52
N SER A 26 -1.76 -13.63 -8.28
CA SER A 26 -2.02 -14.97 -7.76
C SER A 26 -0.75 -15.62 -7.21
N ARG A 27 0.38 -15.47 -7.91
CA ARG A 27 1.68 -15.98 -7.42
C ARG A 27 2.10 -15.28 -6.12
N ALA A 28 2.02 -13.95 -6.06
CA ALA A 28 2.36 -13.20 -4.86
C ALA A 28 1.48 -13.57 -3.65
N ILE A 29 0.17 -13.78 -3.85
CA ILE A 29 -0.73 -14.23 -2.78
C ILE A 29 -0.40 -15.65 -2.34
N ASN A 30 -0.02 -16.55 -3.27
CA ASN A 30 0.41 -17.89 -2.91
C ASN A 30 1.70 -17.86 -2.07
N ASP A 31 2.71 -17.09 -2.46
CA ASP A 31 3.95 -16.93 -1.69
C ASP A 31 3.65 -16.37 -0.29
N TYR A 32 2.74 -15.39 -0.19
CA TYR A 32 2.27 -14.85 1.08
C TYR A 32 1.57 -15.91 1.93
N ASN A 33 0.71 -16.74 1.33
CA ASN A 33 0.04 -17.84 2.01
C ASN A 33 1.03 -18.88 2.54
N GLU A 34 2.08 -19.21 1.78
CA GLU A 34 3.10 -20.14 2.23
C GLU A 34 3.94 -19.59 3.39
N MET A 35 4.26 -18.29 3.32
CA MET A 35 5.04 -17.58 4.34
C MET A 35 4.26 -17.43 5.66
N PHE A 36 3.02 -16.96 5.60
CA PHE A 36 2.20 -16.64 6.77
C PHE A 36 1.20 -17.73 7.17
N LYS A 37 1.22 -18.87 6.47
CA LYS A 37 0.30 -20.01 6.68
C LYS A 37 -1.17 -19.58 6.58
N THR A 38 -1.49 -18.75 5.60
CA THR A 38 -2.85 -18.27 5.29
C THR A 38 -3.43 -18.96 4.06
N ASN A 39 -4.68 -18.66 3.71
CA ASN A 39 -5.34 -19.23 2.54
C ASN A 39 -6.23 -18.19 1.85
N TYR A 40 -5.60 -17.18 1.25
CA TYR A 40 -6.25 -16.15 0.45
C TYR A 40 -6.22 -16.50 -1.05
N GLY A 41 -7.27 -16.12 -1.77
CA GLY A 41 -7.38 -16.21 -3.22
C GLY A 41 -7.53 -14.83 -3.90
N VAL A 42 -7.63 -14.87 -5.24
CA VAL A 42 -7.86 -13.70 -6.11
C VAL A 42 -9.33 -13.42 -6.41
N ASP A 43 -10.25 -14.08 -5.72
CA ASP A 43 -11.66 -13.75 -5.71
C ASP A 43 -11.91 -12.52 -4.82
N SER A 44 -12.90 -11.68 -5.15
CA SER A 44 -13.09 -10.36 -4.52
C SER A 44 -13.18 -10.42 -2.99
N LYS A 45 -13.83 -11.46 -2.44
CA LYS A 45 -13.95 -11.66 -0.99
C LYS A 45 -12.63 -12.05 -0.35
N SER A 46 -11.90 -12.99 -0.95
CA SER A 46 -10.58 -13.38 -0.41
C SER A 46 -9.56 -12.26 -0.56
N PHE A 47 -9.59 -11.52 -1.65
CA PHE A 47 -8.73 -10.36 -1.86
C PHE A 47 -8.98 -9.27 -0.82
N GLN A 48 -10.24 -9.00 -0.47
CA GLN A 48 -10.57 -8.07 0.60
C GLN A 48 -10.04 -8.55 1.97
N ASN A 49 -10.09 -9.85 2.25
CA ASN A 49 -9.53 -10.40 3.47
C ASN A 49 -8.01 -10.33 3.50
N TYR A 50 -7.34 -10.64 2.38
CA TYR A 50 -5.91 -10.47 2.19
C TYR A 50 -5.49 -9.01 2.44
N TYR A 51 -6.20 -8.05 1.86
CA TYR A 51 -5.95 -6.62 2.05
C TYR A 51 -6.00 -6.21 3.54
N ARG A 52 -7.02 -6.68 4.27
CA ARG A 52 -7.17 -6.39 5.71
C ARG A 52 -6.07 -7.03 6.55
N ASP A 53 -5.69 -8.27 6.24
CA ASP A 53 -4.62 -8.98 6.95
C ASP A 53 -3.26 -8.29 6.72
N LEU A 54 -2.96 -7.98 5.46
CA LEU A 54 -1.75 -7.26 5.05
C LEU A 54 -1.64 -5.90 5.77
N ALA A 55 -2.75 -5.13 5.81
CA ALA A 55 -2.81 -3.88 6.54
C ALA A 55 -2.43 -4.05 8.03
N GLY A 56 -2.99 -5.08 8.68
CA GLY A 56 -2.72 -5.39 10.07
C GLY A 56 -1.27 -5.82 10.31
N ARG A 57 -0.68 -6.58 9.39
CA ARG A 57 0.70 -7.05 9.47
C ARG A 57 1.72 -5.94 9.29
N VAL A 58 1.47 -4.99 8.41
CA VAL A 58 2.32 -3.80 8.26
C VAL A 58 2.32 -2.98 9.56
N ILE A 59 1.17 -2.81 10.21
CA ILE A 59 1.09 -2.11 11.50
C ILE A 59 1.86 -2.88 12.59
N LYS A 60 1.78 -4.21 12.59
CA LYS A 60 2.50 -5.09 13.52
C LYS A 60 3.98 -5.27 13.21
N GLN A 61 4.48 -4.69 12.12
CA GLN A 61 5.87 -4.87 11.64
C GLN A 61 6.21 -6.32 11.25
N ASP A 62 5.22 -7.13 10.87
CA ASP A 62 5.45 -8.46 10.26
C ASP A 62 5.88 -8.34 8.78
N VAL A 63 5.69 -7.16 8.18
CA VAL A 63 6.08 -6.82 6.80
C VAL A 63 6.91 -5.54 6.83
N ASP A 64 8.17 -5.64 6.41
CA ASP A 64 9.12 -4.51 6.41
C ASP A 64 8.95 -3.57 5.22
N LEU A 65 8.58 -4.11 4.05
CA LEU A 65 8.43 -3.35 2.81
C LEU A 65 7.16 -3.77 2.09
N LEU A 66 6.32 -2.78 1.77
CA LEU A 66 5.11 -2.97 0.98
C LEU A 66 5.22 -2.17 -0.32
N ILE A 67 5.01 -2.84 -1.46
CA ILE A 67 4.97 -2.21 -2.78
C ILE A 67 3.50 -1.91 -3.13
N VAL A 68 3.19 -0.66 -3.44
CA VAL A 68 1.82 -0.18 -3.72
C VAL A 68 1.76 0.69 -4.98
N VAL A 69 0.59 0.77 -5.61
CA VAL A 69 0.34 1.62 -6.79
C VAL A 69 -0.53 2.83 -6.45
N GLY A 70 -1.71 2.61 -5.88
CA GLY A 70 -2.62 3.64 -5.35
C GLY A 70 -3.27 3.24 -4.02
N MET A 71 -3.48 1.94 -3.82
CA MET A 71 -3.94 1.39 -2.54
C MET A 71 -3.00 1.74 -1.38
N PHE A 72 -3.56 1.94 -0.17
CA PHE A 72 -2.86 2.37 1.05
C PHE A 72 -2.27 3.80 1.05
N LEU A 73 -2.33 4.56 -0.04
CA LEU A 73 -1.90 5.96 -0.03
C LEU A 73 -2.94 6.91 0.62
N THR A 74 -4.21 6.51 0.60
CA THR A 74 -5.33 7.20 1.26
C THR A 74 -5.94 6.31 2.34
N GLY A 75 -6.28 6.87 3.50
CA GLY A 75 -6.99 6.16 4.57
C GLY A 75 -6.19 5.14 5.41
N PHE A 76 -5.02 4.68 4.97
CA PHE A 76 -4.15 3.82 5.78
C PHE A 76 -3.39 4.63 6.83
N ASP A 77 -3.22 4.03 8.01
CA ASP A 77 -2.45 4.60 9.09
C ASP A 77 -1.61 3.57 9.82
N ALA A 78 -0.30 3.78 9.82
CA ALA A 78 0.66 2.98 10.55
C ALA A 78 1.65 3.93 11.25
N PRO A 79 1.48 4.18 12.56
CA PRO A 79 2.34 5.11 13.31
C PRO A 79 3.83 4.74 13.26
N THR A 80 4.13 3.45 13.15
CA THR A 80 5.47 2.85 13.04
C THR A 80 6.12 3.05 11.67
N LEU A 81 5.35 3.41 10.63
CA LEU A 81 5.87 3.60 9.28
C LEU A 81 6.60 4.93 9.19
N ASN A 82 7.91 4.87 8.98
CA ASN A 82 8.77 6.05 8.93
C ASN A 82 9.16 6.44 7.50
N THR A 83 9.39 5.48 6.62
CA THR A 83 9.98 5.71 5.30
C THR A 83 8.99 5.42 4.18
N LEU A 84 8.82 6.37 3.28
CA LEU A 84 8.05 6.21 2.04
C LEU A 84 8.98 6.35 0.83
N TYR A 85 9.07 5.29 0.04
CA TYR A 85 9.77 5.28 -1.25
C TYR A 85 8.78 5.61 -2.37
N VAL A 86 9.08 6.63 -3.17
CA VAL A 86 8.17 7.14 -4.19
C VAL A 86 8.85 7.11 -5.57
N ASP A 87 8.34 6.23 -6.44
CA ASP A 87 8.64 6.23 -7.89
C ASP A 87 7.37 6.56 -8.71
N LYS A 88 6.56 7.50 -8.23
CA LYS A 88 5.32 7.94 -8.89
C LYS A 88 5.32 9.47 -9.00
N ASN A 89 4.80 9.98 -10.11
CA ASN A 89 4.62 11.42 -10.31
C ASN A 89 3.45 11.94 -9.44
N LEU A 90 3.69 12.08 -8.13
CA LEU A 90 2.75 12.70 -7.21
C LEU A 90 2.80 14.22 -7.43
N ARG A 91 1.65 14.85 -7.63
CA ARG A 91 1.55 16.30 -7.84
C ARG A 91 0.51 16.91 -6.91
N TYR A 92 0.75 18.15 -6.52
CA TYR A 92 -0.18 18.97 -5.74
C TYR A 92 -0.67 18.26 -4.45
N HIS A 93 -1.98 18.09 -4.31
CA HIS A 93 -2.60 17.59 -3.08
C HIS A 93 -2.30 16.10 -2.81
N GLY A 94 -2.19 15.26 -3.84
CA GLY A 94 -1.84 13.84 -3.68
C GLY A 94 -0.43 13.65 -3.10
N LEU A 95 0.50 14.55 -3.41
CA LEU A 95 1.84 14.58 -2.81
C LEU A 95 1.74 14.89 -1.31
N MET A 96 1.02 15.96 -0.95
CA MET A 96 0.85 16.34 0.45
C MET A 96 0.12 15.26 1.26
N GLN A 97 -0.89 14.60 0.69
CA GLN A 97 -1.58 13.49 1.34
C GLN A 97 -0.65 12.31 1.61
N ALA A 98 0.13 11.88 0.60
CA ALA A 98 1.09 10.78 0.76
C ALA A 98 2.18 11.12 1.79
N PHE A 99 2.76 12.33 1.70
CA PHE A 99 3.82 12.78 2.61
C PHE A 99 3.31 12.96 4.05
N SER A 100 2.05 13.36 4.23
CA SER A 100 1.45 13.47 5.56
C SER A 100 1.34 12.13 6.31
N ARG A 101 1.40 10.98 5.60
CA ARG A 101 1.28 9.64 6.22
C ARG A 101 2.48 9.30 7.10
N THR A 102 3.68 9.72 6.72
CA THR A 102 4.91 9.43 7.47
C THR A 102 5.08 10.34 8.69
N ASN A 103 4.34 11.45 8.77
CA ASN A 103 4.46 12.48 9.81
C ASN A 103 3.60 12.24 11.06
N ARG A 104 3.03 11.04 11.26
CA ARG A 104 2.37 10.70 12.53
C ARG A 104 3.40 10.56 13.65
N ILE A 105 3.13 11.27 14.74
CA ILE A 105 3.93 11.27 15.97
C ILE A 105 3.78 9.89 16.61
N TYR A 106 4.90 9.19 16.82
CA TYR A 106 4.92 7.88 17.47
C TYR A 106 5.56 7.99 18.86
N ASP A 107 6.85 8.33 18.89
CA ASP A 107 7.65 8.50 20.11
C ASP A 107 8.80 9.47 19.85
N ALA A 108 9.51 9.90 20.89
CA ALA A 108 10.66 10.80 20.79
C ALA A 108 11.80 10.29 19.87
N THR A 109 11.79 8.99 19.55
CA THR A 109 12.72 8.34 18.62
C THR A 109 12.38 8.58 17.15
N LYS A 110 11.14 8.96 16.82
CA LYS A 110 10.69 9.27 15.45
C LYS A 110 10.61 10.78 15.27
N THR A 111 11.73 11.37 14.84
CA THR A 111 11.88 12.83 14.72
C THR A 111 11.18 13.42 13.49
N PHE A 112 11.11 12.67 12.38
CA PHE A 112 10.47 13.07 11.12
C PHE A 112 10.23 11.85 10.23
N GLY A 113 9.28 11.95 9.30
CA GLY A 113 9.09 10.94 8.24
C GLY A 113 10.12 11.08 7.13
N ASN A 114 10.71 9.96 6.70
CA ASN A 114 11.66 9.90 5.60
C ASN A 114 10.93 9.71 4.27
N ILE A 115 11.25 10.55 3.29
CA ILE A 115 10.66 10.46 1.96
C ILE A 115 11.77 10.41 0.94
N VAL A 116 11.83 9.30 0.21
CA VAL A 116 12.86 9.04 -0.80
C VAL A 116 12.18 8.98 -2.15
N THR A 117 12.39 10.00 -2.97
CA THR A 117 11.84 10.08 -4.32
C THR A 117 12.88 9.62 -5.35
N PHE A 118 12.44 8.88 -6.37
CA PHE A 118 13.29 8.45 -7.49
C PHE A 118 13.01 9.21 -8.78
N ARG A 119 12.09 10.18 -8.72
CA ARG A 119 11.74 11.10 -9.81
C ARG A 119 11.79 12.54 -9.30
N ASP A 120 12.12 13.44 -10.21
CA ASP A 120 12.11 14.89 -10.03
C ASP A 120 10.68 15.46 -10.20
#